data_AF-A0A8T6SP64-F1
#
_entry.id   AF-A0A8T6SP64-F1
#
_cell.length_a   1.000
_cell.length_b   1.000
_cell.length_c   1.000
_cell.angle_alpha   90.00
_cell.angle_beta   90.00
_cell.angle_gamma   90.00
#
_symmetry.space_group_name_H-M   'P 1'
#
loop_
_entity.id
_entity.type
_entity.pdbx_description
1 polymer ?
#
loop_
_entity_poly.entity_id
_entity_poly.type
_entity_poly.pdbx_seq_one_letter_code
_entity_poly.pdbx_strand_id
1 'polypeptide(L)' 'SSTAQMDLVVDNTPFSIKMHTDLDEIVYKNSGGAGAEGGASSLLSQIPGKVISLAVEEGSEVKKGDPVCTLESMK' A
#
# COMPACT_ATOMS: atom_id res chain seq x y z
N SER A 1 5.07 -3.14 -4.32
CA SER A 1 5.77 -4.43 -4.20
C SER A 1 5.30 -5.33 -5.32
N SER A 2 6.21 -5.91 -6.12
CA SER A 2 5.90 -6.85 -7.22
C SER A 2 6.37 -8.24 -6.80
N THR A 3 5.48 -9.21 -6.84
CA THR A 3 5.63 -10.52 -6.18
C THR A 3 6.49 -11.47 -7.01
N ALA A 4 6.58 -11.27 -8.32
CA ALA A 4 7.56 -11.93 -9.19
C ALA A 4 7.70 -11.20 -10.53
N GLN A 5 8.82 -10.50 -10.70
CA GLN A 5 9.24 -9.93 -11.99
C GLN A 5 10.46 -10.72 -12.47
N MET A 6 10.43 -11.14 -13.74
CA MET A 6 11.57 -11.74 -14.42
C MET A 6 12.02 -10.78 -15.52
N ASP A 7 13.26 -10.32 -15.42
CA ASP A 7 13.89 -9.51 -16.47
C ASP A 7 14.69 -10.44 -17.39
N LEU A 8 14.42 -10.35 -18.69
CA LEU A 8 15.05 -11.16 -19.73
C LEU A 8 15.57 -10.25 -20.83
N VAL A 9 16.68 -10.62 -21.47
CA VAL A 9 17.15 -9.94 -22.69
C VAL A 9 17.06 -10.92 -23.84
N VAL A 10 16.27 -10.58 -24.86
CA VAL A 10 16.11 -11.35 -26.10
C VAL A 10 16.58 -10.46 -27.25
N ASP A 11 17.58 -10.91 -28.01
CA ASP A 11 18.15 -10.18 -29.15
C ASP A 11 18.52 -8.72 -28.81
N ASN A 12 19.22 -8.52 -27.69
CA ASN A 12 19.61 -7.20 -27.17
C ASN A 12 18.44 -6.28 -26.76
N THR A 13 17.22 -6.82 -26.71
CA THR A 13 16.03 -6.10 -26.27
C THR A 13 15.61 -6.60 -24.87
N PRO A 14 15.56 -5.72 -23.86
CA PRO A 14 15.11 -6.10 -22.52
C PRO A 14 13.58 -6.24 -22.48
N PHE A 15 13.12 -7.30 -21.82
CA PHE A 15 11.72 -7.59 -21.53
C PHE A 15 11.55 -7.87 -20.05
N SER A 16 10.51 -7.30 -19.43
CA SER A 16 10.15 -7.60 -18.06
C SER A 16 8.81 -8.31 -18.04
N ILE A 17 8.79 -9.53 -17.52
CA ILE A 17 7.59 -10.36 -17.42
C ILE A 17 7.15 -10.41 -15.96
N LYS A 18 5.91 -9.98 -15.70
CA LYS A 18 5.27 -10.13 -14.39
C LYS A 18 4.54 -11.47 -14.37
N MET A 19 5.09 -12.42 -13.63
CA MET A 19 4.65 -13.83 -13.68
C MET A 19 3.44 -14.11 -12.77
N HIS A 20 3.20 -13.26 -11.78
CA HIS A 20 2.20 -13.45 -10.73
C HIS A 20 1.42 -12.16 -10.41
N THR A 21 0.83 -11.54 -11.44
CA THR A 21 0.10 -10.27 -11.30
C THR A 21 -1.08 -10.37 -10.33
N ASP A 22 -1.76 -11.51 -10.26
CA ASP A 22 -2.91 -11.70 -9.36
C ASP A 22 -2.51 -11.71 -7.88
N LEU A 23 -1.27 -12.11 -7.59
CA LEU A 23 -0.72 -12.09 -6.23
C LEU A 23 -0.29 -10.69 -5.81
N ASP A 24 0.00 -9.78 -6.76
CA ASP A 24 0.36 -8.40 -6.46
C ASP A 24 -0.80 -7.66 -5.78
N GLU A 25 -2.05 -7.92 -6.15
CA GLU A 25 -3.21 -7.29 -5.51
C GLU A 25 -3.40 -7.77 -4.07
N ILE A 26 -3.23 -9.08 -3.84
CA ILE A 26 -3.33 -9.69 -2.50
C ILE A 26 -2.21 -9.16 -1.61
N VAL A 27 -0.98 -9.13 -2.13
CA VAL A 27 0.16 -8.58 -1.41
C VAL A 27 -0.03 -7.09 -1.18
N TYR A 28 -0.52 -6.30 -2.14
CA TYR A 28 -0.79 -4.88 -1.97
C TYR A 28 -1.80 -4.60 -0.84
N LYS A 29 -2.92 -5.34 -0.83
CA LYS A 29 -3.94 -5.24 0.23
C LYS A 29 -3.40 -5.65 1.60
N ASN A 30 -2.56 -6.69 1.66
CA ASN A 30 -2.06 -7.24 2.93
C ASN A 30 -0.81 -6.56 3.47
N SER A 31 0.06 -6.02 2.60
CA SER A 31 1.31 -5.38 2.99
C SER A 31 1.17 -3.90 3.28
N GLY A 32 -0.05 -3.34 3.13
CA GLY A 32 -0.30 -1.93 3.36
C GLY A 32 0.68 -1.06 2.60
N GLY A 33 0.78 -1.22 1.27
CA GLY A 33 1.58 -0.36 0.40
C GLY A 33 3.00 -0.06 0.89
N ALA A 34 3.93 -0.99 0.73
CA ALA A 34 5.34 -0.76 1.06
C ALA A 34 5.94 0.41 0.25
N GLY A 35 6.11 1.55 0.95
CA GLY A 35 7.11 2.61 0.78
C GLY A 35 7.15 3.39 -0.53
N ALA A 36 7.10 4.73 -0.43
CA ALA A 36 7.92 5.60 -1.29
C ALA A 36 8.09 6.99 -0.66
N GLU A 37 9.34 7.44 -0.70
CA GLU A 37 9.82 8.77 -0.37
C GLU A 37 9.10 9.84 -1.23
N GLY A 38 8.69 10.94 -0.58
CA GLY A 38 7.96 12.04 -1.20
C GLY A 38 6.48 12.05 -0.80
N GLY A 39 6.16 12.80 0.27
CA GLY A 39 4.79 13.08 0.72
C GLY A 39 3.83 11.89 0.63
N ALA A 40 3.94 10.93 1.55
CA ALA A 40 3.15 9.71 1.52
C ALA A 40 1.66 9.99 1.29
N SER A 41 1.14 9.60 0.13
CA SER A 41 -0.29 9.68 -0.23
C SER A 41 -1.13 8.61 0.47
N SER A 42 -0.47 7.68 1.17
CA SER A 42 -1.08 6.61 1.95
C SER A 42 -0.58 6.66 3.39
N LEU A 43 -1.51 6.68 4.34
CA LEU A 43 -1.22 6.56 5.77
C LEU A 43 -1.26 5.08 6.16
N LEU A 44 -0.18 4.60 6.75
CA LEU A 44 -0.07 3.22 7.23
C LEU A 44 -0.06 3.22 8.76
N SER A 45 -0.76 2.27 9.36
CA SER A 45 -0.68 2.06 10.79
C SER A 45 0.72 1.56 11.17
N GLN A 46 1.32 2.16 12.19
CA GLN A 46 2.61 1.74 12.73
C GLN A 46 2.49 0.51 13.65
N ILE A 47 1.26 0.13 14.02
CA ILE A 47 0.97 -0.98 14.92
C ILE A 47 -0.19 -1.84 14.39
N PRO A 48 -0.20 -3.15 14.69
CA PRO A 48 -1.37 -3.99 14.45
C PRO A 48 -2.56 -3.53 15.31
N GLY A 49 -3.76 -3.56 14.73
CA GLY A 49 -4.98 -3.17 15.42
C GLY A 49 -6.23 -3.35 14.57
N LYS A 50 -7.39 -3.12 15.18
CA LYS A 50 -8.71 -3.16 14.54
C LYS A 50 -9.26 -1.75 14.34
N VAL A 51 -9.79 -1.46 13.15
CA VAL A 51 -10.50 -0.18 12.89
C VAL A 51 -11.82 -0.17 13.64
N ILE A 52 -12.03 0.84 14.49
CA ILE A 52 -13.28 1.02 15.23
C ILE A 52 -14.10 2.22 14.75
N SER A 53 -13.46 3.20 14.11
CA SER A 53 -14.16 4.34 13.50
C SER A 53 -13.36 4.99 12.37
N LEU A 54 -14.11 5.55 11.42
CA LEU A 54 -13.62 6.44 10.37
C LEU A 54 -14.23 7.82 10.60
N ALA A 55 -13.41 8.86 10.60
CA ALA A 55 -13.83 10.23 10.86
C ALA A 55 -14.03 11.05 9.57
N VAL A 56 -13.69 10.48 8.42
CA VAL A 56 -13.73 11.13 7.10
C VAL A 56 -14.31 10.20 6.04
N GLU A 57 -14.79 10.80 4.96
CA GLU A 57 -15.28 10.13 3.75
C GLU A 57 -14.40 10.47 2.53
N GLU A 58 -14.57 9.74 1.43
CA GLU A 58 -13.85 10.00 0.19
C GLU A 58 -14.09 11.44 -0.31
N GLY A 59 -13.01 12.14 -0.65
CA GLY A 59 -13.06 13.55 -1.10
C GLY A 59 -13.12 14.60 0.03
N SER A 60 -13.10 14.18 1.30
CA SER A 60 -13.05 15.12 2.43
C SER A 60 -11.74 15.91 2.46
N GLU A 61 -11.83 17.23 2.68
CA GLU A 61 -10.67 18.08 2.94
C GLU A 61 -10.27 17.98 4.43
N VAL A 62 -8.98 17.78 4.71
CA VAL A 62 -8.44 17.62 6.07
C VAL A 62 -7.27 18.54 6.31
N LYS A 63 -7.08 18.96 7.56
CA LYS A 63 -5.96 19.81 8.01
C LYS A 63 -5.01 19.02 8.89
N LYS A 64 -3.79 19.54 9.04
CA LYS A 64 -2.80 18.94 9.93
C LYS A 64 -3.35 18.87 11.36
N GLY A 65 -3.40 17.65 11.89
CA GLY A 65 -3.89 17.36 13.24
C GLY A 65 -5.32 16.83 13.28
N ASP A 66 -6.04 16.82 12.16
CA ASP A 66 -7.39 16.27 12.12
C ASP A 66 -7.36 14.73 12.25
N PRO A 67 -8.25 14.15 13.06
CA PRO A 67 -8.37 12.70 13.16
C PRO A 67 -8.98 12.12 11.87
N VAL A 68 -8.40 11.02 11.37
CA VAL A 68 -8.85 10.35 10.13
C VAL A 68 -9.50 9.00 10.43
N CYS A 69 -8.89 8.20 11.31
CA CYS A 69 -9.47 6.96 11.81
C CYS A 69 -9.03 6.72 13.26
N THR A 70 -9.78 5.89 13.98
CA THR A 70 -9.37 5.37 15.29
C THR A 70 -9.21 3.86 15.20
N LEU A 71 -8.08 3.38 15.74
CA LEU A 71 -7.71 1.98 15.81
C LEU A 71 -7.67 1.55 17.28
N GLU A 72 -8.17 0.35 17.55
CA GLU A 72 -7.91 -0.37 18.80
C GLU A 72 -6.67 -1.24 18.60
N SER A 73 -5.63 -1.02 19.39
CA SER A 73 -4.43 -1.86 19.37
C SER A 73 -4.71 -3.21 20.03
N MET A 74 -4.25 -4.29 19.41
CA MET A 74 -4.22 -5.60 20.06
C MET A 74 -2.96 -5.68 20.92
N LYS A 75 -3.13 -5.86 22.23
CA LYS A 75 -2.02 -6.00 23.18
C LYS A 75 -1.60 -7.46 23.32
#